data_AF-A0A6N7FTH0-F1
#
_entry.id   AF-A0A6N7FTH0-F1
#
_cell.length_a   1.000
_cell.length_b   1.000
_cell.length_c   1.000
_cell.angle_alpha   90.00
_cell.angle_beta   90.00
_cell.angle_gamma   90.00
#
_symmetry.space_group_name_H-M   'P 1'
#
loop_
_entity.id
_entity.type
_entity.pdbx_description
1 polymer ?
#
loop_
_entity_poly.entity_id
_entity_poly.type
_entity_poly.pdbx_seq_one_letter_code
_entity_poly.pdbx_strand_id
1 'polypeptide(L)'
;MTSGHGPGLEDLMPSWHWRSRHTLILERPPDAVFTMIGELVVAELPTAVRHGQRRPQVRVLDNYLRQGFRLFTEERPVGYLLGRIGRFWNRYERHVAPETARNDPAWFARFAEPGFAKAALGITCLPVDGGAATLLVAETRIVATDAHTREEFNRHWLVGSLANPHAQQELLRAVHHRLAA
;
A
#
# COMPACT_ATOMS: atom_id res chain seq x y z
N MET A 1 -6.79 -24.77 -10.54
CA MET A 1 -6.51 -24.42 -9.14
C MET A 1 -5.98 -23.00 -9.13
N THR A 2 -6.86 -22.01 -9.08
CA THR A 2 -6.48 -20.59 -8.96
C THR A 2 -6.07 -20.38 -7.51
N SER A 3 -4.76 -20.42 -7.26
CA SER A 3 -4.19 -20.14 -5.95
C SER A 3 -4.73 -18.79 -5.46
N GLY A 4 -5.52 -18.79 -4.40
CA GLY A 4 -6.08 -17.59 -3.75
C GLY A 4 -5.04 -16.77 -3.01
N HIS A 5 -3.89 -16.54 -3.64
CA HIS A 5 -2.80 -15.73 -3.09
C HIS A 5 -2.98 -14.29 -3.57
N GLY A 6 -2.61 -13.33 -2.72
CA GLY A 6 -2.67 -11.91 -3.07
C GLY A 6 -1.66 -11.55 -4.18
N PRO A 7 -1.47 -10.27 -4.49
CA PRO A 7 -0.66 -9.81 -5.63
C PRO A 7 0.86 -10.00 -5.45
N GLY A 8 1.32 -10.97 -4.65
CA GLY A 8 2.73 -11.31 -4.45
C GLY A 8 3.39 -10.65 -3.22
N LEU A 9 2.61 -10.15 -2.26
CA LEU A 9 3.17 -9.50 -1.06
C LEU A 9 3.98 -10.48 -0.19
N GLU A 10 3.52 -11.73 -0.10
CA GLU A 10 4.19 -12.84 0.58
C GLU A 10 5.58 -13.09 0.01
N ASP A 11 5.71 -13.10 -1.33
CA ASP A 11 6.98 -13.35 -2.00
C ASP A 11 7.91 -12.12 -1.95
N LEU A 12 7.35 -10.93 -2.14
CA LEU A 12 8.11 -9.68 -2.16
C LEU A 12 8.70 -9.35 -0.79
N MET A 13 7.92 -9.52 0.28
CA MET A 13 8.32 -9.16 1.63
C MET A 13 7.75 -10.13 2.68
N PRO A 14 8.32 -11.35 2.78
CA PRO A 14 7.84 -12.41 3.69
C PRO A 14 8.09 -12.10 5.17
N SER A 15 9.05 -11.22 5.47
CA SER A 15 9.37 -10.77 6.82
C SER A 15 9.14 -9.27 6.97
N TRP A 16 8.67 -8.85 8.13
CA TRP A 16 8.42 -7.45 8.45
C TRP A 16 8.76 -7.15 9.91
N HIS A 17 9.17 -5.91 10.17
CA HIS A 17 9.23 -5.38 11.53
C HIS A 17 7.88 -4.79 11.95
N TRP A 18 7.13 -4.23 10.99
CA TRP A 18 5.80 -3.68 11.23
C TRP A 18 4.81 -4.09 10.15
N ARG A 19 3.56 -4.28 10.56
CA ARG A 19 2.45 -4.68 9.71
C ARG A 19 1.18 -3.94 10.10
N SER A 20 0.46 -3.46 9.10
CA SER A 20 -0.93 -3.00 9.20
C SER A 20 -1.73 -3.81 8.20
N ARG A 21 -2.83 -4.43 8.64
CA ARG A 21 -3.73 -5.16 7.77
C ARG A 21 -5.16 -4.77 8.09
N HIS A 22 -5.90 -4.40 7.06
CA HIS A 22 -7.31 -4.05 7.13
C HIS A 22 -8.09 -4.86 6.11
N THR A 23 -9.28 -5.30 6.50
CA THR A 23 -10.13 -6.15 5.69
C THR A 23 -11.56 -5.65 5.69
N LEU A 24 -12.25 -5.83 4.57
CA LEU A 24 -13.65 -5.50 4.42
C LEU A 24 -14.29 -6.52 3.46
N ILE A 25 -15.48 -7.02 3.80
CA ILE A 25 -16.29 -7.81 2.87
C ILE A 25 -17.22 -6.85 2.11
N LEU A 26 -17.26 -6.99 0.80
CA LEU A 26 -18.10 -6.23 -0.11
C LEU A 26 -18.98 -7.21 -0.89
N GLU A 27 -20.29 -7.00 -0.91
CA GLU A 27 -21.27 -7.79 -1.67
C GLU A 27 -21.22 -7.46 -3.18
N ARG A 28 -20.02 -7.50 -3.75
CA ARG A 28 -19.71 -7.22 -5.14
C ARG A 28 -18.61 -8.19 -5.62
N PRO A 29 -18.64 -8.59 -6.90
CA PRO A 29 -17.61 -9.47 -7.45
C PRO A 29 -16.23 -8.77 -7.53
N PRO A 30 -15.11 -9.53 -7.51
CA PRO A 30 -13.76 -8.96 -7.46
C PRO A 30 -13.44 -7.95 -8.55
N ASP A 31 -13.93 -8.15 -9.77
CA ASP A 31 -13.67 -7.24 -10.89
C ASP A 31 -14.31 -5.85 -10.68
N ALA A 32 -15.50 -5.80 -10.08
CA ALA A 32 -16.15 -4.55 -9.73
C ALA A 32 -15.32 -3.83 -8.66
N VAL A 33 -14.94 -4.53 -7.58
CA VAL A 33 -14.13 -3.96 -6.50
C VAL A 33 -12.76 -3.48 -6.99
N PHE A 34 -12.09 -4.28 -7.83
CA PHE A 34 -10.81 -3.92 -8.46
C PHE A 34 -10.93 -2.63 -9.27
N THR A 35 -11.95 -2.53 -10.13
CA THR A 35 -12.22 -1.32 -10.92
C THR A 35 -12.41 -0.10 -10.04
N MET A 36 -13.20 -0.23 -8.96
CA MET A 36 -13.44 0.86 -8.01
C MET A 36 -12.16 1.36 -7.34
N ILE A 37 -11.29 0.45 -6.89
CA ILE A 37 -10.00 0.81 -6.28
C ILE A 37 -9.15 1.60 -7.28
N GLY A 38 -9.12 1.14 -8.52
CA GLY A 38 -8.42 1.84 -9.59
C GLY A 38 -8.90 3.28 -9.73
N GLU A 39 -10.20 3.52 -9.73
CA GLU A 39 -10.83 4.81 -10.03
C GLU A 39 -10.97 5.76 -8.83
N LEU A 40 -10.61 5.32 -7.63
CA LEU A 40 -10.70 6.12 -6.42
C LEU A 40 -9.79 7.35 -6.51
N VAL A 41 -10.29 8.52 -6.16
CA VAL A 41 -9.52 9.77 -6.13
C VAL A 41 -9.25 10.25 -4.70
N VAL A 42 -8.21 11.07 -4.54
CA VAL A 42 -7.78 11.58 -3.22
C VAL A 42 -8.89 12.39 -2.51
N ALA A 43 -9.82 13.00 -3.25
CA ALA A 43 -10.97 13.72 -2.71
C ALA A 43 -11.88 12.83 -1.85
N GLU A 44 -11.88 11.53 -2.12
CA GLU A 44 -12.66 10.52 -1.40
C GLU A 44 -11.96 10.03 -0.14
N LEU A 45 -10.78 10.57 0.17
CA LEU A 45 -9.98 10.30 1.37
C LEU A 45 -9.90 11.57 2.27
N PRO A 46 -10.85 11.79 3.18
CA PRO A 46 -10.92 12.99 4.03
C PRO A 46 -9.62 13.35 4.77
N THR A 47 -8.87 12.36 5.24
CA THR A 47 -7.61 12.53 5.96
C THR A 47 -6.52 13.03 5.03
N ALA A 48 -6.44 12.48 3.81
CA ALA A 48 -5.53 12.98 2.78
C ALA A 48 -5.82 14.44 2.42
N VAL A 49 -7.09 14.81 2.23
CA VAL A 49 -7.50 16.21 1.98
C VAL A 49 -7.10 17.11 3.14
N ARG A 50 -7.37 16.71 4.38
CA ARG A 50 -7.02 17.47 5.60
C ARG A 50 -5.52 17.71 5.75
N HIS A 51 -4.69 16.77 5.30
CA HIS A 51 -3.23 16.92 5.29
C HIS A 51 -2.68 17.76 4.12
N GLY A 52 -3.55 18.52 3.44
CA GLY A 52 -3.13 19.52 2.46
C GLY A 52 -2.72 18.92 1.11
N GLN A 53 -3.25 17.75 0.74
CA GLN A 53 -3.04 17.20 -0.60
C GLN A 53 -3.59 18.17 -1.65
N ARG A 54 -2.68 18.80 -2.40
CA ARG A 54 -2.98 19.92 -3.31
C ARG A 54 -3.75 19.53 -4.58
N ARG A 55 -3.99 18.23 -4.81
CA ARG A 55 -4.62 17.70 -6.03
C ARG A 55 -5.67 16.62 -5.69
N PRO A 56 -6.84 17.02 -5.19
CA PRO A 56 -7.86 16.08 -4.72
C PRO A 56 -8.40 15.18 -5.83
N GLN A 57 -8.36 15.60 -7.10
CA GLN A 57 -8.88 14.82 -8.23
C GLN A 57 -7.90 13.78 -8.81
N VAL A 58 -6.70 13.63 -8.23
CA VAL A 58 -5.74 12.61 -8.67
C VAL A 58 -6.17 11.24 -8.12
N ARG A 59 -6.00 10.18 -8.91
CA ARG A 59 -6.27 8.80 -8.47
C ARG A 59 -5.38 8.45 -7.27
N VAL A 60 -5.92 7.70 -6.32
CA VAL A 60 -5.20 7.33 -5.09
C VAL A 60 -3.92 6.56 -5.41
N LEU A 61 -3.96 5.63 -6.39
CA LEU A 61 -2.78 4.90 -6.85
C LEU A 61 -1.72 5.84 -7.46
N ASP A 62 -2.12 6.76 -8.33
CA ASP A 62 -1.21 7.77 -8.89
C ASP A 62 -0.59 8.66 -7.80
N ASN A 63 -1.35 8.95 -6.75
CA ASN A 63 -0.84 9.69 -5.60
C ASN A 63 0.23 8.91 -4.84
N TYR A 64 0.10 7.59 -4.67
CA TYR A 64 1.16 6.76 -4.11
C TYR A 64 2.43 6.81 -4.99
N LEU A 65 2.29 6.72 -6.32
CA LEU A 65 3.43 6.81 -7.24
C LEU A 65 4.15 8.16 -7.13
N ARG A 66 3.39 9.26 -7.03
CA ARG A 66 3.94 10.62 -6.78
C ARG A 66 4.66 10.73 -5.44
N GLN A 67 4.26 9.94 -4.45
CA GLN A 67 4.93 9.86 -3.16
C GLN A 67 6.16 8.94 -3.18
N GLY A 68 6.55 8.41 -4.34
CA GLY A 68 7.75 7.60 -4.51
C GLY A 68 7.52 6.09 -4.38
N PHE A 69 6.27 5.63 -4.38
CA PHE A 69 6.00 4.21 -4.61
C PHE A 69 6.31 3.82 -6.06
N ARG A 70 6.59 2.54 -6.23
CA ARG A 70 6.67 1.84 -7.52
C ARG A 70 5.59 0.79 -7.54
N LEU A 71 4.91 0.67 -8.67
CA LEU A 71 3.94 -0.39 -8.92
C LEU A 71 4.70 -1.61 -9.43
N PHE A 72 4.61 -2.72 -8.70
CA PHE A 72 5.22 -4.00 -9.08
C PHE A 72 4.22 -4.95 -9.74
N THR A 73 2.97 -4.91 -9.28
CA THR A 73 1.89 -5.76 -9.80
C THR A 73 0.61 -4.97 -9.90
N GLU A 74 -0.05 -5.07 -11.04
CA GLU A 74 -1.45 -4.72 -11.26
C GLU A 74 -2.06 -5.89 -12.03
N GLU A 75 -2.82 -6.73 -11.33
CA GLU A 75 -3.39 -7.94 -11.88
C GLU A 75 -4.89 -7.91 -11.66
N ARG A 76 -5.66 -7.75 -12.74
CA ARG A 76 -7.12 -7.75 -12.67
C ARG A 76 -7.66 -9.20 -12.64
N PRO A 77 -8.61 -9.55 -11.77
CA PRO A 77 -9.20 -8.74 -10.69
C PRO A 77 -8.49 -8.87 -9.34
N VAL A 78 -7.31 -9.52 -9.28
CA VAL A 78 -6.57 -9.89 -8.07
C VAL A 78 -6.17 -8.69 -7.20
N GLY A 79 -5.58 -7.63 -7.75
CA GLY A 79 -5.19 -6.45 -6.98
C GLY A 79 -3.90 -5.76 -7.42
N TYR A 80 -3.33 -5.00 -6.47
CA TYR A 80 -2.19 -4.11 -6.66
C TYR A 80 -1.08 -4.41 -5.64
N LEU A 81 0.17 -4.42 -6.08
CA LEU A 81 1.35 -4.47 -5.21
C LEU A 81 2.24 -3.28 -5.50
N LEU A 82 2.48 -2.46 -4.47
CA LEU A 82 3.35 -1.31 -4.53
C LEU A 82 4.48 -1.44 -3.51
N GLY A 83 5.65 -0.88 -3.84
CA GLY A 83 6.76 -0.79 -2.90
C GLY A 83 7.46 0.56 -2.93
N ARG A 84 8.08 0.90 -1.80
CA ARG A 84 8.85 2.13 -1.63
C ARG A 84 10.02 1.88 -0.70
N ILE A 85 11.14 2.51 -1.01
CA ILE A 85 12.33 2.54 -0.15
C ILE A 85 12.55 3.98 0.30
N GLY A 86 12.94 4.19 1.56
CA GLY A 86 13.31 5.52 2.02
C GLY A 86 13.59 5.61 3.51
N ARG A 87 13.92 6.84 3.93
CA ARG A 87 14.17 7.20 5.32
C ARG A 87 12.91 7.80 5.93
N PHE A 88 11.92 6.96 6.24
CA PHE A 88 10.58 7.41 6.60
C PHE A 88 10.51 8.28 7.88
N TRP A 89 11.50 8.16 8.76
CA TRP A 89 11.66 8.96 9.99
C TRP A 89 12.32 10.32 9.73
N ASN A 90 13.05 10.49 8.63
CA ASN A 90 13.71 11.75 8.29
C ASN A 90 12.79 12.62 7.43
N ARG A 91 12.26 13.71 8.01
CA ARG A 91 11.31 14.60 7.33
C ARG A 91 11.82 15.24 6.04
N TYR A 92 13.14 15.35 5.87
CA TYR A 92 13.80 15.97 4.71
C TYR A 92 14.20 14.94 3.65
N GLU A 93 14.40 13.68 4.03
CA GLU A 93 14.92 12.62 3.15
C GLU A 93 13.94 11.45 2.97
N ARG A 94 12.65 11.68 3.24
CA ARG A 94 11.60 10.64 3.20
C ARG A 94 11.57 9.87 1.87
N HIS A 95 11.98 10.51 0.78
CA HIS A 95 11.82 10.02 -0.60
C HIS A 95 13.14 9.69 -1.30
N VAL A 96 14.25 9.61 -0.55
CA VAL A 96 15.55 9.24 -1.12
C VAL A 96 15.57 7.72 -1.27
N ALA A 97 14.91 7.20 -2.30
CA ALA A 97 15.31 5.91 -2.84
C ALA A 97 16.45 6.18 -3.83
N PRO A 98 17.42 5.25 -3.98
CA PRO A 98 18.32 5.32 -5.11
C PRO A 98 17.49 5.38 -6.40
N GLU A 99 17.87 6.21 -7.38
CA GLU A 99 17.19 6.28 -8.69
C GLU A 99 17.11 4.89 -9.38
N THR A 100 17.99 3.97 -8.96
CA THR A 100 18.02 2.57 -9.37
C THR A 100 16.88 1.72 -8.82
N ALA A 101 16.00 2.24 -7.96
CA ALA A 101 14.72 1.63 -7.61
C ALA A 101 13.79 1.65 -8.84
N ARG A 102 14.10 0.77 -9.79
CA ARG A 102 13.30 0.44 -10.96
C ARG A 102 11.97 -0.15 -10.50
N ASN A 103 11.02 -0.30 -11.43
CA ASN A 103 9.85 -1.17 -11.25
C ASN A 103 10.28 -2.65 -11.24
N ASP A 104 11.27 -3.00 -10.41
CA ASP A 104 11.88 -4.32 -10.30
C ASP A 104 11.62 -4.87 -8.88
N PRO A 105 10.66 -5.80 -8.73
CA PRO A 105 10.34 -6.40 -7.43
C PRO A 105 11.50 -7.24 -6.89
N ALA A 106 12.32 -7.88 -7.74
CA ALA A 106 13.44 -8.71 -7.29
C ALA A 106 14.57 -7.85 -6.70
N TRP A 107 14.86 -6.70 -7.33
CA TRP A 107 15.80 -5.71 -6.79
C TRP A 107 15.29 -5.16 -5.45
N PHE A 108 14.01 -4.79 -5.37
CA PHE A 108 13.40 -4.30 -4.14
C PHE A 108 13.51 -5.32 -3.00
N ALA A 109 13.20 -6.60 -3.26
CA ALA A 109 13.28 -7.67 -2.28
C ALA A 109 14.70 -7.82 -1.71
N ARG A 110 15.72 -7.70 -2.57
CA ARG A 110 17.15 -7.85 -2.21
C ARG A 110 17.79 -6.60 -1.61
N PHE A 111 17.15 -5.44 -1.70
CA PHE A 111 17.72 -4.20 -1.17
C PHE A 111 17.94 -4.28 0.34
N ALA A 112 19.16 -3.95 0.76
CA ALA A 112 19.66 -4.07 2.13
C ALA A 112 20.71 -2.99 2.49
N GLU A 113 20.77 -1.89 1.75
CA GLU A 113 21.69 -0.78 2.08
C GLU A 113 21.35 -0.23 3.47
N PRO A 114 22.31 -0.10 4.40
CA PRO A 114 22.05 0.44 5.73
C PRO A 114 21.50 1.87 5.71
N GLY A 115 20.68 2.22 6.70
CA GLY A 115 20.09 3.54 6.85
C GLY A 115 18.75 3.69 6.11
N PHE A 116 18.10 2.61 5.67
CA PHE A 116 16.87 2.65 4.89
C PHE A 116 15.78 1.70 5.42
N ALA A 117 14.55 1.94 5.00
CA ALA A 117 13.47 0.99 5.20
C ALA A 117 12.74 0.74 3.89
N LYS A 118 12.26 -0.49 3.73
CA LYS A 118 11.37 -0.92 2.66
C LYS A 118 9.94 -0.94 3.18
N ALA A 119 9.01 -0.38 2.43
CA ALA A 119 7.58 -0.45 2.68
C ALA A 119 6.90 -1.08 1.46
N ALA A 120 6.04 -2.07 1.68
CA ALA A 120 5.24 -2.69 0.63
C ALA A 120 3.76 -2.58 1.01
N LEU A 121 2.92 -2.27 0.03
CA LEU A 121 1.47 -2.17 0.14
C LEU A 121 0.84 -3.13 -0.86
N GLY A 122 0.14 -4.14 -0.35
CA GLY A 122 -0.73 -5.01 -1.13
C GLY A 122 -2.18 -4.63 -0.94
N ILE A 123 -2.91 -4.41 -2.04
CA ILE A 123 -4.37 -4.27 -2.06
C ILE A 123 -4.91 -5.46 -2.83
N THR A 124 -5.64 -6.37 -2.17
CA THR A 124 -6.05 -7.67 -2.72
C THR A 124 -7.57 -7.81 -2.72
N CYS A 125 -8.14 -8.28 -3.82
CA CYS A 125 -9.53 -8.67 -3.95
C CYS A 125 -9.61 -10.21 -3.96
N LEU A 126 -10.00 -10.81 -2.83
CA LEU A 126 -10.18 -12.25 -2.75
C LEU A 126 -11.66 -12.61 -3.00
N PRO A 127 -11.97 -13.48 -3.97
CA PRO A 127 -13.35 -13.94 -4.17
C PRO A 127 -13.82 -14.73 -2.95
N VAL A 128 -15.00 -14.40 -2.45
CA VAL A 128 -15.73 -15.15 -1.42
C VAL A 128 -17.17 -15.41 -1.90
N ASP A 129 -17.90 -16.27 -1.21
CA ASP A 129 -19.28 -16.64 -1.56
C ASP A 129 -19.44 -17.04 -3.04
N GLY A 130 -18.56 -17.93 -3.51
CA GLY A 130 -18.56 -18.40 -4.90
C GLY A 130 -18.23 -17.31 -5.94
N GLY A 131 -17.65 -16.18 -5.51
CA GLY A 131 -17.29 -15.04 -6.37
C GLY A 131 -18.35 -13.94 -6.45
N ALA A 132 -19.48 -14.10 -5.74
CA ALA A 132 -20.51 -13.06 -5.64
C ALA A 132 -20.07 -11.88 -4.75
N ALA A 133 -19.20 -12.14 -3.79
CA ALA A 133 -18.66 -11.15 -2.86
C ALA A 133 -17.12 -11.15 -2.89
N THR A 134 -16.54 -10.09 -2.32
CA THR A 134 -15.10 -9.88 -2.27
C THR A 134 -14.67 -9.59 -0.84
N LEU A 135 -13.68 -10.34 -0.36
CA LEU A 135 -12.86 -9.94 0.78
C LEU A 135 -11.74 -9.02 0.26
N LEU A 136 -11.94 -7.72 0.45
CA LEU A 136 -10.93 -6.71 0.18
C LEU A 136 -9.93 -6.65 1.32
N VAL A 137 -8.64 -6.77 1.01
CA VAL A 137 -7.54 -6.72 1.97
C VAL A 137 -6.58 -5.60 1.56
N ALA A 138 -6.32 -4.65 2.45
CA ALA A 138 -5.19 -3.74 2.34
C ALA A 138 -4.16 -4.09 3.42
N GLU A 139 -2.96 -4.48 3.00
CA GLU A 139 -1.85 -4.81 3.89
C GLU A 139 -0.60 -4.00 3.58
N THR A 140 -0.12 -3.27 4.57
CA THR A 140 1.16 -2.59 4.55
C THR A 140 2.15 -3.35 5.43
N ARG A 141 3.33 -3.64 4.89
CA ARG A 141 4.47 -4.17 5.64
C ARG A 141 5.62 -3.17 5.58
N ILE A 142 6.41 -3.09 6.64
CA ILE A 142 7.65 -2.29 6.68
C ILE A 142 8.78 -3.12 7.29
N VAL A 143 9.96 -3.07 6.68
CA VAL A 143 11.19 -3.67 7.21
C VAL A 143 12.34 -2.66 7.13
N ALA A 144 13.09 -2.54 8.21
CA ALA A 144 14.32 -1.74 8.27
C ALA A 144 15.48 -2.59 7.73
N THR A 145 16.42 -1.98 7.03
CA THR A 145 17.59 -2.67 6.44
C THR A 145 18.64 -3.07 7.48
N ASP A 146 18.64 -2.41 8.64
CA ASP A 146 19.59 -2.64 9.73
C ASP A 146 18.98 -2.30 11.10
N ALA A 147 19.68 -2.69 12.17
CA ALA A 147 19.20 -2.52 13.54
C ALA A 147 19.08 -1.06 13.98
N HIS A 148 20.02 -0.19 13.57
CA HIS A 148 20.00 1.23 13.91
C HIS A 148 18.80 1.92 13.27
N THR A 149 18.55 1.65 12.00
CA THR A 149 17.35 2.13 11.30
C THR A 149 16.06 1.64 11.96
N ARG A 150 16.04 0.40 12.45
CA ARG A 150 14.88 -0.13 13.18
C ARG A 150 14.60 0.68 14.45
N GLU A 151 15.63 1.05 15.19
CA GLU A 151 15.52 1.87 16.40
C GLU A 151 15.06 3.30 16.08
N GLU A 152 15.64 3.93 15.05
CA GLU A 152 15.23 5.26 14.60
C GLU A 152 13.78 5.28 14.13
N PHE A 153 13.35 4.25 13.39
CA PHE A 153 11.95 4.10 12.98
C PHE A 153 11.02 3.96 14.19
N ASN A 154 11.36 3.11 15.17
CA ASN A 154 10.57 2.95 16.40
C ASN A 154 10.45 4.26 17.19
N ARG A 155 11.54 5.03 17.30
CA ARG A 155 11.54 6.32 18.00
C ARG A 155 10.64 7.36 17.33
N HIS A 156 10.57 7.35 16.00
CA HIS A 156 9.83 8.33 15.20
C HIS A 156 8.49 7.80 14.65
N TRP A 157 8.00 6.68 15.17
CA TRP A 157 6.78 5.99 14.71
C TRP A 157 5.54 6.90 14.62
N LEU A 158 5.48 7.95 15.47
CA LEU A 158 4.39 8.94 15.49
C LEU A 158 4.37 9.93 14.32
N VAL A 159 5.40 9.97 13.45
CA VAL A 159 5.59 11.05 12.45
C VAL A 159 5.38 10.58 10.99
N GLY A 160 5.32 9.28 10.72
CA GLY A 160 5.24 8.72 9.36
C GLY A 160 3.82 8.32 8.95
N SER A 161 3.20 9.07 8.04
CA SER A 161 1.85 8.82 7.48
C SER A 161 1.65 7.44 6.83
N LEU A 162 2.72 6.74 6.45
CA LEU A 162 2.66 5.39 5.85
C LEU A 162 2.47 4.26 6.87
N ALA A 163 2.81 4.51 8.13
CA ALA A 163 2.53 3.63 9.25
C ALA A 163 1.21 4.00 9.95
N ASN A 164 0.52 5.06 9.49
CA ASN A 164 -0.75 5.48 10.06
C ASN A 164 -1.85 4.52 9.59
N PRO A 165 -2.44 3.68 10.48
CA PRO A 165 -3.49 2.71 10.12
C PRO A 165 -4.68 3.35 9.40
N HIS A 166 -4.84 4.66 9.55
CA HIS A 166 -5.96 5.42 9.03
C HIS A 166 -6.01 5.45 7.50
N ALA A 167 -4.87 5.51 6.80
CA ALA A 167 -4.88 5.66 5.34
C ALA A 167 -5.48 4.43 4.63
N GLN A 168 -5.14 3.23 5.09
CA GLN A 168 -5.67 1.99 4.52
C GLN A 168 -7.12 1.73 4.95
N GLN A 169 -7.47 2.04 6.20
CA GLN A 169 -8.87 2.01 6.63
C GLN A 169 -9.74 2.98 5.84
N GLU A 170 -9.23 4.18 5.57
CA GLU A 170 -9.94 5.20 4.80
C GLU A 170 -10.15 4.78 3.35
N LEU A 171 -9.14 4.15 2.71
CA LEU A 171 -9.28 3.55 1.39
C LEU A 171 -10.40 2.51 1.36
N LEU A 172 -10.41 1.56 2.31
CA LEU A 172 -11.47 0.54 2.39
C LEU A 172 -12.86 1.15 2.61
N ARG A 173 -12.97 2.16 3.48
CA ARG A 173 -14.24 2.88 3.72
C ARG A 173 -14.70 3.66 2.49
N ALA A 174 -13.79 4.29 1.76
CA ALA A 174 -14.14 5.03 0.54
C ALA A 174 -14.68 4.09 -0.54
N VAL A 175 -14.05 2.92 -0.73
CA VAL A 175 -14.56 1.88 -1.62
C VAL A 175 -15.97 1.42 -1.19
N HIS A 176 -16.18 1.18 0.11
CA HIS A 176 -17.50 0.83 0.64
C HIS A 176 -18.55 1.89 0.32
N HIS A 177 -18.26 3.16 0.65
CA HIS A 177 -19.20 4.27 0.44
C HIS A 177 -19.58 4.44 -1.03
N ARG A 178 -18.62 4.29 -1.96
CA ARG A 178 -18.89 4.44 -3.38
C ARG A 178 -19.66 3.27 -3.99
N LEU A 179 -19.52 2.07 -3.42
CA LEU A 179 -20.30 0.90 -3.84
C LEU A 179 -21.72 0.87 -3.26
N ALA A 180 -21.96 1.61 -2.18
CA ALA A 180 -23.27 1.76 -1.55
C ALA A 180 -24.10 2.92 -2.12
N ALA A 181 -23.49 3.80 -2.92
CA ALA A 181 -24.13 4.93 -3.60
C ALA A 181 -24.64 4.52 -4.98
#